data_AF-A0A1V2NEJ5-F1
#
_entry.id   AF-A0A1V2NEJ5-F1
#
_cell.length_a   1.000
_cell.length_b   1.000
_cell.length_c   1.000
_cell.angle_alpha   90.00
_cell.angle_beta   90.00
_cell.angle_gamma   90.00
#
_symmetry.space_group_name_H-M   'P 1'
#
loop_
_entity.id
_entity.type
_entity.pdbx_description
1 polymer ?
#
loop_
_entity_poly.entity_id
_entity_poly.type
_entity_poly.pdbx_seq_one_letter_code
_entity_poly.pdbx_strand_id
1 'polypeptide(L)'
;MVSLIQQRLAIERIRVRALWIVCVSAGMFVLGCALVLSGTTNSFSIPPLVIWAGGIVTGIVEMRRYRRALREFEAEHGVGAGDQTSGTGS
;
A
#
# COMPACT_ATOMS: atom_id res chain seq x y z
N MET A 1 21.78 12.40 13.57
CA MET A 1 21.38 12.75 12.20
C MET A 1 20.93 11.46 11.52
N VAL A 2 19.69 11.39 11.03
CA VAL A 2 19.17 10.19 10.35
C VAL A 2 19.87 10.09 9.00
N SER A 3 20.34 8.89 8.61
CA SER A 3 21.01 8.72 7.32
C SER A 3 19.99 8.76 6.16
N LEU A 4 20.43 9.21 4.98
CA LEU A 4 19.59 9.25 3.77
C LEU A 4 18.98 7.88 3.42
N ILE A 5 19.74 6.81 3.68
CA ILE A 5 19.28 5.43 3.50
C ILE A 5 18.15 5.10 4.47
N GLN A 6 18.28 5.47 5.75
CA GLN A 6 17.22 5.26 6.76
C GLN A 6 15.96 6.06 6.42
N GLN A 7 16.11 7.29 5.92
CA GLN A 7 14.99 8.13 5.51
C GLN A 7 14.24 7.52 4.31
N ARG A 8 14.95 7.02 3.29
CA ARG A 8 14.32 6.34 2.15
C ARG A 8 13.67 5.01 2.55
N LEU A 9 14.30 4.22 3.40
CA LEU A 9 13.70 2.99 3.95
C LEU A 9 12.40 3.26 4.73
N ALA A 10 12.32 4.37 5.46
CA ALA A 10 11.10 4.77 6.14
C ALA A 10 9.97 5.08 5.14
N ILE A 11 10.29 5.73 4.02
CA ILE A 11 9.34 6.00 2.93
C ILE A 11 8.92 4.69 2.25
N GLU A 12 9.85 3.77 1.97
CA GLU A 12 9.53 2.46 1.38
C GLU A 12 8.65 1.59 2.29
N ARG A 13 8.81 1.68 3.61
CA ARG A 13 7.92 1.00 4.56
C ARG A 13 6.45 1.41 4.37
N ILE A 14 6.19 2.67 4.04
CA ILE A 14 4.84 3.16 3.74
C ILE A 14 4.29 2.45 2.49
N ARG A 15 5.12 2.30 1.45
CA ARG A 15 4.75 1.55 0.23
C ARG A 15 4.42 0.09 0.54
N VAL A 16 5.28 -0.60 1.29
CA VAL A 16 5.08 -2.01 1.63
C VAL A 16 3.79 -2.19 2.42
N ARG A 17 3.56 -1.34 3.44
CA ARG A 17 2.33 -1.37 4.24
C ARG A 17 1.09 -1.10 3.39
N ALA A 18 1.11 -0.07 2.55
CA ALA A 18 0.01 0.28 1.67
C ALA A 18 -0.33 -0.88 0.72
N LEU A 19 0.69 -1.51 0.13
CA LEU A 19 0.52 -2.65 -0.77
C LEU A 19 -0.07 -3.85 -0.03
N TRP A 20 0.39 -4.12 1.20
CA TRP A 20 -0.15 -5.17 2.04
C TRP A 20 -1.64 -4.97 2.35
N ILE A 21 -2.03 -3.74 2.73
CA ILE A 21 -3.44 -3.37 2.97
C ILE A 21 -4.29 -3.57 1.72
N VAL A 22 -3.81 -3.13 0.55
CA VAL A 22 -4.53 -3.31 -0.72
C VAL A 22 -4.69 -4.80 -1.05
N CYS A 23 -3.62 -5.59 -0.98
CA CYS A 23 -3.65 -7.01 -1.33
C CYS A 23 -4.60 -7.81 -0.44
N VAL A 24 -4.54 -7.61 0.89
CA VAL A 24 -5.43 -8.31 1.82
C VAL A 24 -6.87 -7.87 1.64
N SER A 25 -7.11 -6.55 1.51
CA SER A 25 -8.47 -6.04 1.34
C SER A 25 -9.08 -6.51 0.01
N ALA A 26 -8.31 -6.51 -1.07
CA ALA A 26 -8.75 -7.04 -2.36
C ALA A 26 -9.06 -8.54 -2.29
N GLY A 27 -8.17 -9.35 -1.69
CA GLY A 27 -8.39 -10.78 -1.54
C GLY A 27 -9.66 -11.10 -0.73
N MET A 28 -9.84 -10.40 0.39
CA MET A 28 -11.03 -10.59 1.23
C MET A 28 -12.31 -10.07 0.59
N PHE A 29 -12.23 -8.99 -0.20
CA PHE A 29 -13.36 -8.49 -0.97
C PHE A 29 -13.79 -9.51 -2.05
N VAL A 30 -12.83 -10.04 -2.81
CA VAL A 30 -13.09 -11.07 -3.84
C VAL A 30 -13.69 -12.33 -3.22
N LEU A 31 -13.12 -12.81 -2.09
CA LEU A 31 -13.68 -13.94 -1.36
C LEU A 31 -15.10 -13.66 -0.88
N GLY A 32 -15.36 -12.47 -0.32
CA GLY A 32 -16.69 -12.04 0.09
C GLY A 32 -17.67 -12.04 -1.08
N CYS A 33 -17.29 -11.52 -2.24
CA CYS A 33 -18.11 -11.56 -3.45
C CYS A 33 -18.40 -13.00 -3.89
N ALA A 34 -17.40 -13.88 -3.88
CA ALA A 34 -17.58 -15.29 -4.23
C ALA A 34 -18.58 -16.00 -3.31
N LEU A 35 -18.52 -15.74 -2.00
CA LEU A 35 -19.49 -16.27 -1.04
C LEU A 35 -20.90 -15.73 -1.30
N VAL A 36 -21.03 -14.43 -1.58
CA VAL A 36 -22.33 -13.83 -1.94
C VAL A 36 -22.94 -14.49 -3.18
N LEU A 37 -22.13 -14.71 -4.21
CA LEU A 37 -22.56 -15.36 -5.45
C LEU A 37 -22.86 -16.86 -5.27
N SER A 38 -22.31 -17.51 -4.24
CA SER A 38 -22.53 -18.93 -3.94
C SER A 38 -23.89 -19.20 -3.26
N GLY A 39 -24.70 -18.16 -2.99
CA GLY A 39 -26.02 -18.30 -2.38
C GLY A 39 -26.01 -18.53 -0.87
N THR A 40 -24.84 -18.51 -0.23
CA THR A 40 -24.67 -18.57 1.23
C THR A 40 -24.87 -17.20 1.90
N THR A 41 -25.79 -16.40 1.36
CA THR A 41 -26.02 -15.02 1.80
C THR A 41 -27.00 -14.93 2.96
N ASN A 42 -26.49 -14.54 4.13
CA ASN A 42 -27.27 -13.92 5.20
C ASN A 42 -27.14 -12.39 5.08
N SER A 43 -28.14 -11.60 5.52
CA SER A 43 -28.08 -10.12 5.50
C SER A 43 -26.84 -9.54 6.20
N PHE A 44 -26.18 -10.33 7.06
CA PHE A 44 -24.90 -10.05 7.72
C PHE A 44 -23.67 -10.08 6.79
N SER A 45 -23.80 -10.45 5.51
CA SER A 45 -22.69 -10.55 4.55
C SER A 45 -22.32 -9.22 3.86
N ILE A 46 -23.21 -8.22 3.90
CA ILE A 46 -22.99 -6.92 3.25
C ILE A 46 -22.00 -6.02 4.02
N PRO A 47 -22.08 -5.87 5.36
CA PRO A 47 -21.14 -5.03 6.11
C PRO A 47 -19.65 -5.34 5.90
N PRO A 48 -19.18 -6.61 5.91
CA PRO A 48 -17.77 -6.90 5.67
C PRO A 48 -17.31 -6.52 4.25
N LEU A 49 -18.17 -6.60 3.23
CA LEU A 49 -17.81 -6.13 1.88
C LEU A 49 -17.51 -4.65 1.84
N VAL A 50 -18.31 -3.83 2.55
CA VAL A 50 -18.08 -2.38 2.65
C VAL A 50 -16.76 -2.09 3.37
N ILE A 51 -16.44 -2.84 4.42
CA ILE A 51 -15.18 -2.72 5.15
C ILE A 51 -14.00 -3.01 4.22
N TRP A 52 -14.05 -4.11 3.48
CA TRP A 52 -12.96 -4.48 2.56
C TRP A 52 -12.82 -3.51 1.39
N ALA A 53 -13.93 -3.01 0.84
CA ALA A 53 -13.90 -1.92 -0.13
C ALA A 53 -13.22 -0.66 0.45
N GLY A 54 -13.55 -0.29 1.69
CA GLY A 54 -12.90 0.82 2.41
C GLY A 54 -11.40 0.59 2.64
N GLY A 55 -10.99 -0.65 2.92
CA GLY A 55 -9.60 -1.06 3.04
C GLY A 55 -8.80 -0.83 1.75
N ILE A 56 -9.38 -1.17 0.60
CA ILE A 56 -8.78 -0.91 -0.73
C ILE A 56 -8.57 0.59 -0.93
N VAL A 57 -9.59 1.42 -0.66
CA VAL A 57 -9.50 2.88 -0.79
C VAL A 57 -8.41 3.44 0.11
N THR A 58 -8.35 2.98 1.37
CA THR A 58 -7.34 3.41 2.34
C THR A 58 -5.92 3.08 1.86
N GLY A 59 -5.70 1.86 1.35
CA GLY A 59 -4.41 1.45 0.79
C GLY A 59 -4.00 2.28 -0.43
N ILE A 60 -4.95 2.64 -1.31
CA ILE A 60 -4.70 3.54 -2.44
C ILE A 60 -4.30 4.95 -1.96
N VAL A 61 -4.97 5.47 -0.93
CA VAL A 61 -4.65 6.78 -0.35
C VAL A 61 -3.24 6.76 0.27
N GLU A 62 -2.88 5.71 1.01
CA GLU A 62 -1.51 5.55 1.51
C GLU A 62 -0.48 5.48 0.38
N MET A 63 -0.79 4.80 -0.72
CA MET A 63 0.09 4.75 -1.89
C MET A 63 0.28 6.13 -2.53
N ARG A 64 -0.76 6.98 -2.53
CA ARG A 64 -0.64 8.38 -2.98
C ARG A 64 0.24 9.20 -2.03
N ARG A 65 0.10 8.99 -0.71
CA ARG A 65 0.96 9.64 0.30
C ARG A 65 2.42 9.23 0.14
N TYR A 66 2.70 7.95 -0.11
CA TYR A 66 4.03 7.46 -0.45
C TYR A 66 4.61 8.17 -1.67
N ARG A 67 3.87 8.23 -2.78
CA ARG A 67 4.34 8.91 -4.01
C ARG A 67 4.64 10.39 -3.78
N ARG A 68 3.85 11.06 -2.94
CA ARG A 68 4.08 12.46 -2.57
C ARG A 68 5.35 12.61 -1.74
N ALA A 69 5.51 11.81 -0.69
CA ALA A 69 6.68 11.83 0.18
C ALA A 69 7.98 11.51 -0.58
N LEU A 70 7.94 10.58 -1.53
CA LEU A 70 9.09 10.26 -2.38
C LEU A 70 9.47 11.44 -3.28
N ARG A 71 8.50 12.10 -3.92
CA ARG A 71 8.76 13.27 -4.76
C ARG A 71 9.35 14.44 -3.97
N GLU A 72 8.82 14.69 -2.78
CA GLU A 72 9.33 15.73 -1.88
C GLU A 72 10.78 15.41 -1.45
N PHE A 73 11.06 14.14 -1.12
CA PHE A 73 12.41 13.68 -0.78
C PHE A 73 13.40 13.82 -1.96
N GLU A 74 13.01 13.41 -3.16
CA GLU A 74 13.84 13.50 -4.37
C GLU A 74 14.07 14.95 -4.82
N ALA A 75 13.10 15.85 -4.58
CA ALA A 75 13.26 17.28 -4.87
C ALA A 75 14.33 17.95 -3.98
N GLU A 76 14.49 17.46 -2.75
CA GLU A 76 15.46 18.00 -1.78
C GLU A 76 16.85 17.36 -1.90
N HIS A 77 16.93 16.06 -2.18
CA HIS A 77 18.18 15.28 -2.12
C HIS A 77 18.71 14.82 -3.48
N GLY A 78 17.95 15.02 -4.55
CA GLY A 78 18.27 14.54 -5.90
C GLY A 78 17.53 13.26 -6.28
N VAL A 79 17.28 13.09 -7.58
CA VAL A 79 16.58 11.91 -8.14
C VAL A 79 17.34 10.64 -7.79
N GLY A 80 16.65 9.66 -7.19
CA GLY A 80 17.26 8.40 -6.78
C GLY A 80 18.14 8.47 -5.53
N ALA A 81 18.12 9.57 -4.77
CA ALA A 81 18.85 9.65 -3.51
C ALA A 81 18.52 8.46 -2.58
N GLY A 82 19.54 7.87 -1.95
CA GLY A 82 19.38 6.74 -1.03
C GLY A 82 18.94 5.42 -1.69
N ASP A 83 18.96 5.29 -3.02
CA ASP A 83 18.70 4.00 -3.68
C ASP A 83 19.83 3.02 -3.38
N GLN A 84 19.51 1.79 -3.01
CA GLN A 84 20.50 0.74 -2.82
C GLN A 84 20.61 -0.19 -4.04
N THR A 85 19.70 -0.07 -5.02
CA THR A 85 19.67 -0.94 -6.21
C THR A 85 20.66 -0.51 -7.30
N SER A 86 21.13 0.74 -7.29
CA SER A 86 22.07 1.28 -8.26
C SER A 86 23.56 1.03 -7.93
N GLY A 87 23.86 0.41 -6.78
CA GLY A 87 25.23 0.11 -6.34
C GLY A 87 25.74 -1.31 -6.63
N THR A 88 24.88 -2.22 -7.10
CA THR A 88 25.25 -3.63 -7.40
C THR A 88 25.78 -3.81 -8.83
N GLY A 89 26.68 -2.94 -9.24
CA GLY A 89 27.32 -2.97 -10.55
C GLY A 89 28.81 -2.62 -10.47
N SER A 90 29.60 -3.51 -9.86
CA SER A 90 31.05 -3.61 -10.08
C SER A 90 31.53 -5.01 -9.73
#